data_AF-A0A1C0UTP2-F1
#
_entry.id   AF-A0A1C0UTP2-F1
#
_cell.length_a   1.000
_cell.length_b   1.000
_cell.length_c   1.000
_cell.angle_alpha   90.00
_cell.angle_beta   90.00
_cell.angle_gamma   90.00
#
_symmetry.space_group_name_H-M   'P 1'
#
loop_
_entity.id
_entity.type
_entity.pdbx_description
1 polymer ?
#
loop_
_entity_poly.entity_id
_entity_poly.type
_entity_poly.pdbx_seq_one_letter_code
_entity_poly.pdbx_strand_id
1 'polypeptide(L)'
;MSNNSPSEISNKKLAAGICAILLGALGIHKFILGYTTEGLIMLLVSILTCGFGGAIMGIIGLVEGVIYLTKTDEEFVEAYIVNKKGWF
;
A
#
# COMPACT_ATOMS: atom_id res chain seq x y z
N MET A 1 -21.76 -6.75 2.15
CA MET A 1 -20.41 -6.66 2.77
C MET A 1 -19.68 -7.94 2.43
N SER A 2 -18.48 -7.87 1.85
CA SER A 2 -17.67 -9.08 1.64
C SER A 2 -17.38 -9.68 3.02
N ASN A 3 -17.79 -10.92 3.26
CA ASN A 3 -17.48 -11.68 4.46
C ASN A 3 -16.00 -12.05 4.43
N ASN A 4 -15.12 -11.07 4.58
CA ASN A 4 -13.70 -11.33 4.63
C ASN A 4 -13.42 -12.03 5.96
N SER A 5 -13.07 -13.30 5.88
CA SER A 5 -12.56 -14.06 7.01
C SER A 5 -11.30 -13.37 7.57
N PRO A 6 -10.98 -13.53 8.88
CA PRO A 6 -9.78 -12.94 9.47
C PRO A 6 -8.49 -13.27 8.69
N SER A 7 -8.42 -14.46 8.10
CA SER A 7 -7.29 -14.89 7.26
C SER A 7 -7.16 -14.09 5.96
N GLU A 8 -8.26 -13.70 5.31
CA GLU A 8 -8.20 -12.88 4.09
C GLU A 8 -7.67 -11.48 4.35
N ILE A 9 -8.05 -10.88 5.48
CA ILE A 9 -7.54 -9.59 5.93
C ILE A 9 -6.04 -9.67 6.17
N SER A 10 -5.61 -10.69 6.93
CA SER A 10 -4.21 -10.90 7.25
C SER A 10 -3.37 -11.12 5.98
N ASN A 11 -3.85 -11.94 5.04
CA ASN A 11 -3.21 -12.17 3.74
C ASN A 11 -3.11 -10.88 2.92
N LYS A 12 -4.17 -10.06 2.89
CA LYS A 12 -4.19 -8.78 2.17
C LYS A 12 -3.21 -7.78 2.78
N LYS A 13 -3.11 -7.73 4.11
CA LYS A 13 -2.13 -6.93 4.85
C LYS A 13 -0.70 -7.35 4.53
N LEU A 14 -0.43 -8.65 4.57
CA LEU A 14 0.87 -9.24 4.22
C LEU A 14 1.24 -8.92 2.76
N ALA A 15 0.33 -9.14 1.82
CA ALA A 15 0.55 -8.82 0.42
C ALA A 15 0.82 -7.33 0.20
N ALA A 16 0.01 -6.45 0.79
CA ALA A 16 0.22 -5.00 0.71
C ALA A 16 1.56 -4.58 1.31
N GLY A 17 1.92 -5.11 2.49
CA GLY A 17 3.18 -4.79 3.16
C GLY A 17 4.42 -5.24 2.40
N ILE A 18 4.44 -6.50 1.94
CA ILE A 18 5.57 -7.05 1.17
C ILE A 18 5.71 -6.33 -0.17
N CYS A 19 4.60 -6.10 -0.89
CA CYS A 19 4.64 -5.34 -2.14
C CYS A 19 5.07 -3.89 -1.92
N ALA A 20 4.74 -3.27 -0.79
CA ALA A 20 5.18 -1.91 -0.49
C ALA A 20 6.70 -1.84 -0.23
N ILE A 21 7.29 -2.86 0.40
CA ILE A 21 8.74 -2.93 0.62
C ILE A 21 9.51 -3.19 -0.67
N LEU A 22 9.07 -4.18 -1.46
CA LEU A 22 9.81 -4.63 -2.65
C LEU A 22 9.51 -3.78 -3.89
N LEU A 23 8.29 -3.30 -4.01
CA LEU A 23 7.74 -2.65 -5.21
C LEU A 23 7.07 -1.30 -4.87
N GLY A 24 7.42 -0.71 -3.72
CA GLY A 24 6.86 0.55 -3.23
C GLY A 24 7.06 1.73 -4.16
N ALA A 25 8.21 1.78 -4.85
CA ALA A 25 8.50 2.81 -5.84
C ALA A 25 7.51 2.81 -7.01
N LEU A 26 6.87 1.67 -7.30
CA LEU A 26 5.86 1.55 -8.36
C LEU A 26 4.42 1.77 -7.84
N GLY A 27 4.22 1.83 -6.52
CA GLY A 27 2.91 1.99 -5.90
C GLY A 27 1.99 0.76 -5.96
N ILE A 28 2.54 -0.44 -6.22
CA ILE A 28 1.75 -1.66 -6.43
C ILE A 28 0.87 -2.01 -5.22
N HIS A 29 1.37 -1.75 -4.02
CA HIS A 29 0.64 -1.99 -2.78
C HIS A 29 -0.66 -1.19 -2.66
N LYS A 30 -0.74 0.01 -3.24
CA LYS A 30 -1.97 0.81 -3.26
C LYS A 30 -3.08 0.13 -4.07
N PHE A 31 -2.74 -0.50 -5.18
CA PHE A 31 -3.71 -1.25 -5.99
C PHE A 31 -4.27 -2.47 -5.25
N ILE A 32 -3.45 -3.14 -4.43
CA ILE A 32 -3.91 -4.24 -3.58
C ILE A 32 -4.98 -3.76 -2.59
N LEU A 33 -4.84 -2.54 -2.07
CA LEU A 33 -5.83 -1.92 -1.18
C LEU A 33 -7.08 -1.40 -1.92
N GLY A 34 -7.02 -1.27 -3.26
CA GLY A 34 -8.08 -0.68 -4.08
C GLY A 34 -7.95 0.84 -4.23
N TYR A 35 -6.77 1.39 -3.95
CA TYR A 35 -6.42 2.80 -4.07
C TYR A 35 -5.80 3.08 -5.44
N THR A 36 -6.64 3.01 -6.47
CA THR A 36 -6.20 3.12 -7.87
C THR A 36 -5.62 4.50 -8.18
N THR A 37 -6.19 5.56 -7.61
CA THR A 37 -5.71 6.94 -7.83
C THR A 37 -4.32 7.15 -7.24
N GLU A 38 -4.11 6.74 -5.99
CA GLU A 38 -2.84 6.87 -5.27
C GLU A 38 -1.76 5.99 -5.90
N GLY A 39 -2.10 4.74 -6.25
CA GLY A 39 -1.19 3.87 -6.99
C GLY A 39 -0.80 4.44 -8.35
N LEU A 40 -1.74 5.06 -9.07
CA LEU A 40 -1.46 5.71 -10.35
C LEU A 40 -0.58 6.94 -10.17
N ILE A 41 -0.78 7.73 -9.11
CA ILE A 41 0.10 8.87 -8.79
C ILE A 41 1.53 8.38 -8.55
N MET A 42 1.74 7.35 -7.73
CA MET A 42 3.09 6.79 -7.51
C MET A 42 3.71 6.30 -8.81
N LEU A 43 2.95 5.57 -9.62
CA LEU A 43 3.42 5.04 -10.89
C LEU A 43 3.79 6.15 -11.89
N LEU A 44 2.92 7.15 -12.05
CA LEU A 44 3.15 8.27 -12.96
C LEU A 44 4.31 9.13 -12.49
N VAL A 45 4.45 9.40 -11.19
CA VAL A 45 5.61 10.14 -10.68
C VAL A 45 6.90 9.38 -10.98
N SER A 46 6.94 8.08 -10.71
CA SER A 46 8.11 7.25 -10.99
C SER A 46 8.44 7.20 -12.49
N ILE A 47 7.44 7.14 -13.38
CA ILE A 47 7.66 7.09 -14.84
C ILE A 47 8.01 8.46 -15.43
N LEU A 48 7.23 9.50 -15.12
CA LEU A 48 7.38 10.85 -15.69
C LEU A 48 8.67 11.55 -15.24
N THR A 49 9.23 11.14 -14.10
CA THR A 49 10.54 11.60 -13.64
C THR A 49 11.71 10.74 -14.14
N CYS A 50 11.48 9.88 -15.15
CA CYS A 50 12.46 8.91 -15.66
C CYS A 50 13.07 8.02 -14.56
N GLY A 51 12.29 7.67 -13.55
CA GLY A 51 12.72 6.86 -12.40
C GLY A 51 13.33 7.64 -11.24
N PHE A 52 13.62 8.93 -11.41
CA PHE A 52 14.30 9.72 -10.37
C PHE A 52 13.41 9.97 -9.14
N GLY A 53 12.12 10.24 -9.36
CA GLY A 53 11.10 10.33 -8.31
C GLY A 53 10.76 8.98 -7.68
N GLY A 54 11.20 7.87 -8.31
CA GLY A 54 11.05 6.52 -7.78
C GLY A 54 11.80 6.30 -6.48
N ALA A 55 12.89 7.02 -6.22
CA ALA A 55 13.59 6.95 -4.93
C ALA A 55 12.72 7.47 -3.78
N ILE A 56 12.06 8.62 -3.98
CA ILE A 56 11.15 9.21 -2.98
C ILE A 56 9.92 8.34 -2.78
N MET A 57 9.31 7.89 -3.89
CA MET A 57 8.16 6.97 -3.84
C MET A 57 8.52 5.63 -3.21
N GLY A 58 9.76 5.15 -3.41
CA GLY A 58 10.29 3.96 -2.77
C GLY A 58 10.42 4.10 -1.25
N ILE A 59 10.89 5.27 -0.76
CA ILE A 59 10.94 5.55 0.68
C ILE A 59 9.52 5.59 1.27
N ILE A 60 8.58 6.25 0.59
CA ILE A 60 7.17 6.29 1.03
C ILE A 60 6.61 4.86 1.10
N GLY A 61 6.79 4.07 0.04
CA GLY A 61 6.35 2.67 0.00
C GLY A 61 7.02 1.81 1.08
N LEU A 62 8.31 2.00 1.35
CA LEU A 62 9.01 1.29 2.42
C LEU A 62 8.39 1.59 3.79
N VAL A 63 8.16 2.86 4.10
CA VAL A 63 7.56 3.28 5.38
C VAL A 63 6.15 2.75 5.50
N GLU A 64 5.33 2.85 4.44
CA GLU A 64 3.98 2.28 4.42
C GLU A 64 4.00 0.75 4.58
N GLY A 65 4.95 0.07 3.96
CA GLY A 65 5.12 -1.37 4.10
C GLY A 65 5.41 -1.78 5.54
N VAL A 66 6.30 -1.07 6.22
CA VAL A 66 6.54 -1.26 7.65
C VAL A 66 5.29 -0.97 8.47
N ILE A 67 4.55 0.11 8.19
CA ILE A 67 3.30 0.43 8.89
C ILE A 67 2.27 -0.69 8.72
N TYR A 68 2.06 -1.20 7.50
CA TYR A 68 1.09 -2.28 7.26
C TYR A 68 1.47 -3.56 8.00
N LEU A 69 2.76 -3.93 8.00
CA LEU A 69 3.23 -5.15 8.66
C LEU A 69 3.24 -5.04 10.19
N THR A 70 3.39 -3.84 10.74
CA THR A 70 3.45 -3.61 12.19
C THR A 70 2.09 -3.35 12.84
N LYS A 71 1.06 -3.02 12.06
CA LYS A 71 -0.32 -2.85 12.56
C LYS A 71 -1.00 -4.16 12.89
N THR A 72 -1.92 -4.13 13.86
CA THR A 72 -2.86 -5.25 14.08
C THR A 72 -3.84 -5.35 12.90
N ASP A 73 -4.45 -6.51 12.75
CA ASP A 73 -5.40 -6.74 11.65
C ASP A 73 -6.64 -5.85 11.79
N GLU A 74 -7.12 -5.59 13.02
CA GLU A 74 -8.25 -4.68 13.24
C GLU A 74 -7.90 -3.23 12.86
N GLU A 75 -6.75 -2.73 13.32
CA GLU A 75 -6.30 -1.38 13.01
C GLU A 75 -6.06 -1.16 11.51
N PHE A 76 -5.54 -2.19 10.82
CA PHE A 76 -5.34 -2.14 9.39
C PHE A 76 -6.67 -2.07 8.63
N VAL A 77 -7.66 -2.86 9.05
CA VAL A 77 -9.01 -2.83 8.47
C VAL A 77 -9.64 -1.46 8.68
N GLU A 78 -9.62 -0.96 9.91
CA GLU A 78 -10.21 0.33 10.23
C GLU A 78 -9.57 1.45 9.40
N ALA A 79 -8.23 1.51 9.36
CA ALA A 79 -7.53 2.57 8.65
C ALA A 79 -7.63 2.46 7.13
N TYR A 80 -7.38 1.27 6.55
CA TYR A 80 -7.15 1.13 5.10
C TYR A 80 -8.27 0.43 4.33
N ILE A 81 -9.18 -0.28 5.01
CA ILE A 81 -10.33 -0.90 4.34
C ILE A 81 -11.59 -0.06 4.56
N VAL A 82 -11.82 0.40 5.79
CA VAL A 82 -13.01 1.18 6.16
C VAL A 82 -12.81 2.66 5.86
N ASN A 83 -11.80 3.29 6.48
CA ASN A 83 -11.57 4.73 6.34
C ASN A 83 -10.84 5.13 5.06
N LYS A 84 -10.38 4.15 4.27
CA LYS A 84 -9.62 4.35 3.03
C LYS A 84 -8.50 5.39 3.15
N LYS A 85 -7.67 5.28 4.20
CA LYS A 85 -6.53 6.17 4.41
C LYS A 85 -5.54 6.07 3.25
N GLY A 86 -5.51 7.10 2.41
CA GLY A 86 -4.79 7.10 1.14
C GLY A 86 -3.26 7.16 1.27
N TRP A 87 -2.73 7.74 2.35
CA TRP A 87 -1.29 7.84 2.62
C TRP A 87 -1.01 7.77 4.12
N PHE A 88 0.09 7.09 4.49
CA PHE A 88 0.57 6.89 5.86
C PHE A 88 -0.55 6.66 6.86
#